data_AF-Q0V7F4-F1
#
_entry.id   AF-Q0V7F4-F1
#
_cell.length_a   1.000
_cell.length_b   1.000
_cell.length_c   1.000
_cell.angle_alpha   90.00
_cell.angle_beta   90.00
_cell.angle_gamma   90.00
#
_symmetry.space_group_name_H-M   'P 1'
#
loop_
_entity.id
_entity.type
_entity.pdbx_description
1 polymer ?
#
loop_
_entity_poly.entity_id
_entity_poly.type
_entity_poly.pdbx_seq_one_letter_code
_entity_poly.pdbx_strand_id
1 'polypeptide(L)'
;MYFAQTTAFYYGEEAFAIRMQAYDDILWVVLEWLESIKFINEHSSTQNQPWHAQQFIPAFSHRARIFYQLSEAGWDWRLCGGGMTWNPRLLPYKNAITNQLFIAASASMYLHFPGDDNCSPFLSASNECSRRPHDPAFLKNAIDGYTWLNNSGMRNPQGLYTDGFHISGYRSNRSKTTCDERNEMVYTYNQGVILSGLRDLFAATGNAAYLSDAFVLIANVVRATGWGRKDGKWAGLGRNGVLEDFCDARGTCNQDGQTFKGVFWHHLVAFCRPLGLQGGASEEVHGQKCKALMEWVVWNAKAALRTRDRRGRFGEWWSAARRSNLAGGDEEGGGVLPDGAVDYRNYPALLADWKKDEVAREDVSQHSTKPATSGDPSSRGRGRTVETQGSGLSVVRAMYEFLKLSEKES
;
A
#
# COMPACT_ATOMS: atom_id res chain seq x y z
N MET A 1 17.72 -14.31 -8.68
CA MET A 1 18.54 -13.14 -8.30
C MET A 1 17.68 -12.26 -7.41
N TYR A 2 17.83 -12.31 -6.08
CA TYR A 2 17.07 -11.43 -5.16
C TYR A 2 17.80 -11.21 -3.82
N PHE A 3 18.26 -12.28 -3.16
CA PHE A 3 18.83 -12.15 -1.80
C PHE A 3 20.03 -11.20 -1.69
N ALA A 4 21.02 -11.31 -2.57
CA ALA A 4 22.20 -10.44 -2.52
C ALA A 4 21.85 -8.95 -2.70
N GLN A 5 20.81 -8.64 -3.47
CA GLN A 5 20.32 -7.27 -3.66
C GLN A 5 19.60 -6.78 -2.41
N THR A 6 18.76 -7.61 -1.78
CA THR A 6 18.11 -7.31 -0.49
C THR A 6 19.16 -7.05 0.60
N THR A 7 20.18 -7.87 0.69
CA THR A 7 21.28 -7.68 1.64
C THR A 7 22.07 -6.40 1.34
N ALA A 8 22.39 -6.12 0.07
CA ALA A 8 23.05 -4.88 -0.30
C ALA A 8 22.19 -3.66 0.05
N PHE A 9 20.88 -3.73 -0.18
CA PHE A 9 19.93 -2.68 0.19
C PHE A 9 19.88 -2.47 1.70
N TYR A 10 19.90 -3.53 2.51
CA TYR A 10 19.93 -3.40 3.98
C TYR A 10 21.06 -2.50 4.47
N TYR A 11 22.26 -2.62 3.89
CA TYR A 11 23.41 -1.80 4.27
C TYR A 11 23.45 -0.44 3.56
N GLY A 12 22.74 -0.28 2.45
CA GLY A 12 22.65 0.99 1.70
C GLY A 12 21.43 1.84 2.05
N GLU A 13 20.45 1.30 2.78
CA GLU A 13 19.27 2.04 3.22
C GLU A 13 19.67 3.13 4.23
N GLU A 14 19.20 4.36 4.00
CA GLU A 14 19.37 5.52 4.89
C GLU A 14 18.49 5.40 6.15
N ALA A 15 18.59 4.26 6.84
CA ALA A 15 17.70 3.85 7.93
C ALA A 15 17.78 4.75 9.18
N PHE A 16 18.71 5.70 9.26
CA PHE A 16 18.71 6.74 10.30
C PHE A 16 17.85 7.94 9.90
N ALA A 17 17.91 8.36 8.63
CA ALA A 17 17.12 9.47 8.12
C ALA A 17 15.62 9.13 8.12
N ILE A 18 15.26 7.88 7.80
CA ILE A 18 13.86 7.44 7.72
C ILE A 18 13.17 7.46 9.11
N ARG A 19 13.91 7.27 10.21
CA ARG A 19 13.36 7.31 11.59
C ARG A 19 12.70 8.63 11.96
N MET A 20 13.02 9.69 11.23
CA MET A 20 12.53 11.05 11.47
C MET A 20 11.47 11.48 10.44
N GLN A 21 11.02 10.56 9.58
CA GLN A 21 10.01 10.81 8.56
C GLN A 21 8.59 10.60 9.09
N ALA A 22 7.57 10.69 8.22
CA ALA A 22 6.20 10.46 8.63
C ALA A 22 5.99 8.99 8.99
N TYR A 23 4.90 8.69 9.71
CA TYR A 23 4.69 7.35 10.24
C TYR A 23 4.41 6.31 9.15
N ASP A 24 3.87 6.69 7.99
CA ASP A 24 3.80 5.80 6.82
C ASP A 24 5.19 5.43 6.30
N ASP A 25 6.11 6.40 6.18
CA ASP A 25 7.50 6.15 5.76
C ASP A 25 8.19 5.15 6.71
N ILE A 26 8.01 5.32 8.01
CA ILE A 26 8.58 4.44 9.04
C ILE A 26 7.95 3.04 8.95
N LEU A 27 6.64 2.94 8.73
CA LEU A 27 5.95 1.64 8.70
C LEU A 27 6.25 0.81 7.44
N TRP A 28 6.56 1.45 6.30
CA TRP A 28 7.01 0.72 5.11
C TRP A 28 8.25 -0.13 5.38
N VAL A 29 9.21 0.41 6.14
CA VAL A 29 10.44 -0.29 6.54
C VAL A 29 10.12 -1.52 7.38
N VAL A 30 9.09 -1.47 8.25
CA VAL A 30 8.67 -2.63 9.04
C VAL A 30 8.24 -3.79 8.14
N LEU A 31 7.35 -3.50 7.17
CA LEU A 31 6.86 -4.52 6.24
C LEU A 31 7.96 -5.06 5.32
N GLU A 32 8.88 -4.20 4.88
CA GLU A 32 10.01 -4.61 4.04
C GLU A 32 10.88 -5.67 4.71
N TRP A 33 11.30 -5.43 5.96
CA TRP A 33 12.20 -6.34 6.66
C TRP A 33 11.48 -7.60 7.14
N LEU A 34 10.18 -7.52 7.43
CA LEU A 34 9.35 -8.72 7.66
C LEU A 34 9.19 -9.57 6.40
N GLU A 35 9.00 -8.97 5.22
CA GLU A 35 8.95 -9.73 3.95
C GLU A 35 10.29 -10.40 3.65
N SER A 36 11.41 -9.74 3.97
CA SER A 36 12.75 -10.34 3.85
C SER A 36 12.92 -11.56 4.76
N ILE A 37 12.43 -11.49 6.01
CA ILE A 37 12.43 -12.64 6.93
C ILE A 37 11.55 -13.78 6.40
N LYS A 38 10.34 -13.46 5.91
CA LYS A 38 9.42 -14.44 5.33
C LYS A 38 10.05 -15.14 4.13
N PHE A 39 10.68 -14.40 3.22
CA PHE A 39 11.41 -14.95 2.09
C PHE A 39 12.52 -15.91 2.51
N ILE A 40 13.30 -15.56 3.55
CA ILE A 40 14.34 -16.45 4.10
C ILE A 40 13.74 -17.75 4.63
N ASN A 41 12.67 -17.65 5.42
CA ASN A 41 12.02 -18.82 6.01
C ASN A 41 11.36 -19.71 4.94
N GLU A 42 10.64 -19.13 3.99
CA GLU A 42 10.02 -19.85 2.87
C GLU A 42 11.09 -20.56 2.04
N HIS A 43 12.16 -19.88 1.64
CA HIS A 43 13.24 -20.49 0.88
C HIS A 43 13.88 -21.64 1.68
N SER A 44 14.28 -21.40 2.92
CA SER A 44 14.91 -22.42 3.77
C SER A 44 14.02 -23.64 4.01
N SER A 45 12.69 -23.47 4.09
CA SER A 45 11.76 -24.59 4.28
C SER A 45 11.72 -25.57 3.10
N THR A 46 12.14 -25.13 1.91
CA THR A 46 12.20 -25.95 0.69
C THR A 46 13.56 -26.61 0.46
N GLN A 47 14.54 -26.32 1.31
CA GLN A 47 15.93 -26.78 1.14
C GLN A 47 16.30 -27.81 2.22
N ASN A 48 17.06 -28.82 1.84
CA ASN A 48 17.56 -29.84 2.77
C ASN A 48 18.81 -29.39 3.56
N GLN A 49 19.37 -28.21 3.26
CA GLN A 49 20.59 -27.69 3.87
C GLN A 49 20.35 -26.27 4.39
N PRO A 50 20.99 -25.87 5.52
CA PRO A 50 20.89 -24.52 6.03
C PRO A 50 21.34 -23.48 5.00
N TRP A 51 20.47 -22.52 4.71
CA TRP A 51 20.79 -21.44 3.78
C TRP A 51 21.50 -20.29 4.50
N HIS A 52 22.64 -19.83 3.98
CA HIS A 52 23.45 -18.77 4.57
C HIS A 52 22.67 -17.46 4.86
N ALA A 53 21.53 -17.23 4.23
CA ALA A 53 20.70 -16.06 4.49
C ALA A 53 20.12 -16.02 5.92
N GLN A 54 19.98 -17.16 6.60
CA GLN A 54 19.44 -17.22 7.95
C GLN A 54 20.21 -16.35 8.95
N GLN A 55 21.50 -16.12 8.72
CA GLN A 55 22.33 -15.25 9.57
C GLN A 55 21.86 -13.78 9.58
N PHE A 56 21.05 -13.35 8.60
CA PHE A 56 20.55 -11.97 8.49
C PHE A 56 19.23 -11.74 9.22
N ILE A 57 18.52 -12.82 9.62
CA ILE A 57 17.24 -12.71 10.32
C ILE A 57 17.33 -11.81 11.57
N PRO A 58 18.34 -11.92 12.45
CA PRO A 58 18.44 -11.04 13.61
C PRO A 58 18.55 -9.55 13.23
N ALA A 59 19.32 -9.22 12.19
CA ALA A 59 19.50 -7.84 11.73
C ALA A 59 18.20 -7.25 11.16
N PHE A 60 17.49 -8.03 10.33
CA PHE A 60 16.20 -7.63 9.75
C PHE A 60 15.12 -7.49 10.84
N SER A 61 15.10 -8.42 11.79
CA SER A 61 14.15 -8.38 12.92
C SER A 61 14.39 -7.16 13.79
N HIS A 62 15.67 -6.86 14.08
CA HIS A 62 16.04 -5.68 14.84
C HIS A 62 15.58 -4.38 14.19
N ARG A 63 15.77 -4.24 12.86
CA ARG A 63 15.29 -3.07 12.12
C ARG A 63 13.76 -2.97 12.12
N ALA A 64 13.06 -4.08 11.88
CA ALA A 64 11.60 -4.12 11.95
C ALA A 64 11.08 -3.69 13.33
N ARG A 65 11.67 -4.20 14.43
CA ARG A 65 11.30 -3.83 15.80
C ARG A 65 11.51 -2.34 16.04
N ILE A 66 12.67 -1.78 15.69
CA ILE A 66 12.99 -0.36 15.94
C ILE A 66 11.97 0.54 15.25
N PHE A 67 11.71 0.29 13.97
CA PHE A 67 10.79 1.11 13.18
C PHE A 67 9.35 0.95 13.66
N TYR A 68 8.94 -0.27 14.05
CA TYR A 68 7.63 -0.49 14.65
C TYR A 68 7.46 0.33 15.93
N GLN A 69 8.41 0.24 16.86
CA GLN A 69 8.36 0.99 18.13
C GLN A 69 8.34 2.51 17.93
N LEU A 70 9.08 3.05 16.95
CA LEU A 70 9.02 4.46 16.59
C LEU A 70 7.62 4.85 16.09
N SER A 71 7.00 3.97 15.29
CA SER A 71 5.67 4.22 14.72
C SER A 71 4.54 4.18 15.75
N GLU A 72 4.66 3.38 16.81
CA GLU A 72 3.61 3.25 17.85
C GLU A 72 3.24 4.60 18.48
N ALA A 73 4.18 5.55 18.52
CA ALA A 73 3.94 6.91 19.01
C ALA A 73 2.88 7.69 18.19
N GLY A 74 2.58 7.25 16.97
CA GLY A 74 1.57 7.87 16.11
C GLY A 74 0.12 7.48 16.46
N TRP A 75 -0.07 6.39 17.22
CA TRP A 75 -1.39 5.95 17.67
C TRP A 75 -1.84 6.72 18.91
N ASP A 76 -3.08 7.20 18.92
CA ASP A 76 -3.69 7.76 20.11
C ASP A 76 -5.21 7.55 20.12
N TRP A 77 -5.80 7.43 21.31
CA TRP A 77 -7.24 7.24 21.50
C TRP A 77 -8.02 8.56 21.68
N ARG A 78 -7.32 9.69 21.78
CA ARG A 78 -7.95 10.99 22.07
C ARG A 78 -8.53 11.60 20.80
N LEU A 79 -7.74 11.64 19.74
CA LEU A 79 -8.13 12.16 18.44
C LEU A 79 -8.89 11.05 17.71
N CYS A 80 -10.09 11.36 17.27
CA CYS A 80 -10.93 10.52 16.42
C CYS A 80 -11.27 9.14 17.03
N GLY A 81 -11.20 9.03 18.36
CA GLY A 81 -11.44 7.78 19.07
C GLY A 81 -10.45 6.67 18.71
N GLY A 82 -9.26 7.00 18.20
CA GLY A 82 -8.26 6.04 17.74
C GLY A 82 -7.55 6.48 16.46
N GLY A 83 -6.75 5.56 15.93
CA GLY A 83 -6.08 5.73 14.66
C GLY A 83 -4.68 6.33 14.77
N MET A 84 -3.88 6.10 13.74
CA MET A 84 -2.57 6.67 13.52
C MET A 84 -2.69 8.07 12.95
N THR A 85 -2.00 9.02 13.56
CA THR A 85 -1.68 10.31 12.93
C THR A 85 -0.65 10.08 11.83
N TRP A 86 -0.75 10.77 10.69
CA TRP A 86 0.18 10.60 9.57
C TRP A 86 1.59 11.13 9.89
N ASN A 87 1.70 12.42 10.20
CA ASN A 87 2.97 13.09 10.45
C ASN A 87 2.84 13.95 11.73
N PRO A 88 3.65 13.71 12.77
CA PRO A 88 3.54 14.43 14.04
C PRO A 88 3.88 15.91 13.90
N ARG A 89 4.57 16.31 12.82
CA ARG A 89 5.01 17.69 12.53
C ARG A 89 3.92 18.54 11.86
N LEU A 90 2.86 17.94 11.32
CA LEU A 90 1.76 18.64 10.65
C LEU A 90 0.51 18.72 11.53
N LEU A 91 -0.51 19.47 11.08
CA LEU A 91 -1.86 19.38 11.64
C LEU A 91 -2.32 17.91 11.68
N PRO A 92 -3.07 17.48 12.72
CA PRO A 92 -3.53 16.11 12.80
C PRO A 92 -4.28 15.70 11.55
N TYR A 93 -3.77 14.65 10.91
CA TYR A 93 -4.37 14.02 9.75
C TYR A 93 -4.34 12.51 9.98
N LYS A 94 -5.52 11.90 10.10
CA LYS A 94 -5.67 10.44 10.22
C LYS A 94 -5.91 9.91 8.80
N ASN A 95 -4.87 9.42 8.15
CA ASN A 95 -4.95 8.96 6.76
C ASN A 95 -5.08 7.44 6.65
N ALA A 96 -5.59 6.97 5.52
CA ALA A 96 -5.77 5.57 5.23
C ALA A 96 -4.42 4.85 5.25
N ILE A 97 -3.42 5.39 4.56
CA ILE A 97 -2.17 4.66 4.36
C ILE A 97 -1.45 4.34 5.68
N THR A 98 -1.28 5.30 6.60
CA THR A 98 -0.56 5.07 7.85
C THR A 98 -1.32 4.08 8.72
N ASN A 99 -2.65 4.15 8.75
CA ASN A 99 -3.48 3.22 9.52
C ASN A 99 -3.45 1.80 8.94
N GLN A 100 -3.56 1.66 7.62
CA GLN A 100 -3.49 0.36 6.96
C GLN A 100 -2.12 -0.29 7.12
N LEU A 101 -1.06 0.49 7.01
CA LEU A 101 0.30 0.03 7.27
C LEU A 101 0.49 -0.40 8.72
N PHE A 102 -0.05 0.33 9.69
CA PHE A 102 0.03 -0.06 11.09
C PHE A 102 -0.68 -1.39 11.33
N ILE A 103 -1.89 -1.58 10.79
CA ILE A 103 -2.62 -2.86 10.87
C ILE A 103 -1.82 -4.00 10.25
N ALA A 104 -1.33 -3.81 9.02
CA ALA A 104 -0.56 -4.83 8.30
C ALA A 104 0.76 -5.15 9.03
N ALA A 105 1.46 -4.14 9.51
CA ALA A 105 2.71 -4.29 10.26
C ALA A 105 2.46 -4.99 11.59
N SER A 106 1.45 -4.60 12.36
CA SER A 106 1.10 -5.24 13.63
C SER A 106 0.71 -6.72 13.45
N ALA A 107 -0.12 -7.04 12.44
CA ALA A 107 -0.49 -8.43 12.15
C ALA A 107 0.73 -9.26 11.69
N SER A 108 1.56 -8.71 10.81
CA SER A 108 2.79 -9.37 10.33
C SER A 108 3.84 -9.49 11.42
N MET A 109 3.97 -8.52 12.33
CA MET A 109 4.83 -8.62 13.52
C MET A 109 4.34 -9.77 14.39
N TYR A 110 3.03 -9.90 14.64
CA TYR A 110 2.52 -11.01 15.43
C TYR A 110 2.82 -12.37 14.80
N LEU A 111 2.68 -12.53 13.48
CA LEU A 111 2.82 -13.82 12.81
C LEU A 111 4.26 -14.20 12.44
N HIS A 112 5.11 -13.21 12.10
CA HIS A 112 6.36 -13.45 11.38
C HIS A 112 7.60 -12.88 12.06
N PHE A 113 7.45 -12.06 13.09
CA PHE A 113 8.59 -11.53 13.84
C PHE A 113 9.16 -12.64 14.76
N PRO A 114 10.45 -12.99 14.60
CA PRO A 114 11.08 -14.08 15.36
C PRO A 114 11.61 -13.63 16.74
N GLY A 115 11.29 -12.41 17.17
CA GLY A 115 11.85 -11.81 18.37
C GLY A 115 13.12 -10.98 18.10
N ASP A 116 13.45 -10.14 19.07
CA ASP A 116 14.69 -9.36 19.10
C ASP A 116 15.05 -9.02 20.55
N ASP A 117 16.20 -9.51 20.99
CA ASP A 117 16.77 -9.25 22.32
C ASP A 117 17.81 -8.13 22.30
N ASN A 118 18.11 -7.54 21.13
CA ASN A 118 19.01 -6.42 21.04
C ASN A 118 18.29 -5.12 21.40
N CYS A 119 18.65 -4.57 22.55
CA CYS A 119 18.03 -3.36 23.08
C CYS A 119 18.48 -2.05 22.40
N SER A 120 19.54 -2.05 21.59
CA SER A 120 19.95 -0.85 20.85
C SER A 120 18.82 -0.32 19.93
N PRO A 121 18.76 0.99 19.62
CA PRO A 121 19.45 2.10 20.28
C PRO A 121 18.75 2.55 21.58
N PHE A 122 17.64 1.91 21.96
CA PHE A 122 16.85 2.27 23.13
C PHE A 122 17.52 1.72 24.39
N LEU A 123 18.45 2.49 24.96
CA LEU A 123 19.06 2.18 26.26
C LEU A 123 17.97 2.20 27.34
N SER A 124 17.39 1.03 27.65
CA SER A 124 16.56 0.84 28.83
C SER A 124 17.39 0.23 29.95
N ALA A 125 17.17 0.68 31.19
CA ALA A 125 17.71 0.06 32.40
C ALA A 125 17.01 -1.27 32.75
N SER A 126 15.94 -1.62 32.03
CA SER A 126 15.16 -2.86 32.17
C SER A 126 15.22 -3.71 30.89
N ASN A 127 15.04 -5.03 31.01
CA ASN A 127 14.87 -5.97 29.88
C ASN A 127 13.55 -5.76 29.09
N GLU A 128 12.86 -4.62 29.25
CA GLU A 128 11.57 -4.32 28.58
C GLU A 128 11.73 -3.95 27.10
N CYS A 129 12.97 -3.79 26.62
CA CYS A 129 13.28 -3.55 25.21
C CYS A 129 13.24 -4.81 24.34
N SER A 130 13.45 -5.99 24.93
CA SER A 130 13.34 -7.27 24.24
C SER A 130 11.90 -7.54 23.82
N ARG A 131 11.70 -7.96 22.57
CA ARG A 131 10.38 -8.38 22.07
C ARG A 131 10.43 -9.84 21.69
N ARG A 132 9.43 -10.60 22.10
CA ARG A 132 9.34 -12.04 21.85
C ARG A 132 8.54 -12.33 20.57
N PRO A 133 8.75 -13.48 19.92
CA PRO A 133 7.80 -13.97 18.92
C PRO A 133 6.38 -13.98 19.47
N HIS A 134 5.40 -13.65 18.62
CA HIS A 134 3.98 -13.68 18.98
C HIS A 134 3.61 -12.83 20.22
N ASP A 135 4.29 -11.70 20.44
CA ASP A 135 3.90 -10.73 21.48
C ASP A 135 2.42 -10.33 21.28
N PRO A 136 1.53 -10.59 22.25
CA PRO A 136 0.09 -10.33 22.10
C PRO A 136 -0.25 -8.85 21.90
N ALA A 137 0.66 -7.94 22.26
CA ALA A 137 0.48 -6.51 21.97
C ALA A 137 0.38 -6.24 20.47
N PHE A 138 1.13 -6.95 19.63
CA PHE A 138 1.06 -6.80 18.17
C PHE A 138 -0.31 -7.20 17.63
N LEU A 139 -0.84 -8.36 18.05
CA LEU A 139 -2.17 -8.79 17.62
C LEU A 139 -3.25 -7.83 18.10
N LYS A 140 -3.16 -7.36 19.35
CA LYS A 140 -4.09 -6.38 19.90
C LYS A 140 -4.10 -5.09 19.07
N ASN A 141 -2.93 -4.54 18.75
CA ASN A 141 -2.81 -3.33 17.93
C ASN A 141 -3.42 -3.53 16.53
N ALA A 142 -3.22 -4.70 15.91
CA ALA A 142 -3.80 -5.01 14.61
C ALA A 142 -5.34 -5.05 14.65
N ILE A 143 -5.90 -5.70 15.68
CA ILE A 143 -7.36 -5.81 15.88
C ILE A 143 -7.98 -4.44 16.18
N ASP A 144 -7.38 -3.68 17.10
CA ASP A 144 -7.85 -2.33 17.47
C ASP A 144 -7.76 -1.38 16.27
N GLY A 145 -6.64 -1.44 15.54
CA GLY A 145 -6.40 -0.68 14.31
C GLY A 145 -7.48 -0.95 13.27
N TYR A 146 -7.76 -2.22 12.98
CA TYR A 146 -8.78 -2.57 11.99
C TYR A 146 -10.19 -2.22 12.46
N THR A 147 -10.49 -2.47 13.72
CA THR A 147 -11.79 -2.10 14.32
C THR A 147 -12.03 -0.61 14.19
N TRP A 148 -11.03 0.21 14.49
CA TRP A 148 -11.12 1.66 14.29
C TRP A 148 -11.28 2.01 12.80
N LEU A 149 -10.42 1.46 11.92
CA LEU A 149 -10.46 1.79 10.49
C LEU A 149 -11.83 1.45 9.87
N ASN A 150 -12.40 0.30 10.21
CA ASN A 150 -13.70 -0.13 9.69
C ASN A 150 -14.86 0.75 10.18
N ASN A 151 -14.72 1.37 11.36
CA ASN A 151 -15.72 2.27 11.95
C ASN A 151 -15.43 3.77 11.74
N SER A 152 -14.29 4.11 11.14
CA SER A 152 -13.83 5.50 10.98
C SER A 152 -14.64 6.34 10.00
N GLY A 153 -15.46 5.71 9.14
CA GLY A 153 -16.16 6.39 8.05
C GLY A 153 -15.27 6.78 6.86
N MET A 154 -14.05 6.24 6.77
CA MET A 154 -13.06 6.54 5.71
C MET A 154 -13.39 5.92 4.35
N ARG A 155 -14.48 5.16 4.23
CA ARG A 155 -14.92 4.62 2.93
C ARG A 155 -15.94 5.56 2.30
N ASN A 156 -15.74 5.89 1.03
CA ASN A 156 -16.68 6.67 0.24
C ASN A 156 -17.91 5.81 -0.16
N PRO A 157 -18.94 6.40 -0.81
CA PRO A 157 -20.12 5.66 -1.25
C PRO A 157 -19.85 4.53 -2.26
N GLN A 158 -18.70 4.52 -2.94
CA GLN A 158 -18.28 3.39 -3.80
C GLN A 158 -17.64 2.25 -3.00
N GLY A 159 -17.45 2.42 -1.69
CA GLY A 159 -16.81 1.47 -0.78
C GLY A 159 -15.29 1.46 -0.89
N LEU A 160 -14.69 2.53 -1.42
CA LEU A 160 -13.23 2.71 -1.53
C LEU A 160 -12.72 3.54 -0.35
N TYR A 161 -11.53 3.24 0.14
CA TYR A 161 -10.87 4.09 1.13
C TYR A 161 -10.47 5.42 0.51
N THR A 162 -11.00 6.49 1.09
CA THR A 162 -10.54 7.85 0.82
C THR A 162 -9.20 8.07 1.50
N ASP A 163 -8.58 9.22 1.26
CA ASP A 163 -7.21 9.45 1.70
C ASP A 163 -7.11 9.65 3.21
N GLY A 164 -8.06 10.34 3.84
CA GLY A 164 -8.03 10.54 5.28
C GLY A 164 -8.97 11.61 5.80
N PHE A 165 -8.74 12.03 7.04
CA PHE A 165 -9.48 13.09 7.71
C PHE A 165 -8.57 14.08 8.43
N HIS A 166 -8.95 15.35 8.35
CA HIS A 166 -8.62 16.35 9.35
C HIS A 166 -9.69 16.45 10.45
N ILE A 167 -9.33 17.21 11.48
CA ILE A 167 -10.21 17.58 12.58
C ILE A 167 -10.59 19.05 12.39
N SER A 168 -11.87 19.32 12.14
CA SER A 168 -12.34 20.66 11.86
C SER A 168 -12.05 21.63 12.99
N GLY A 169 -11.54 22.81 12.63
CA GLY A 169 -11.21 23.87 13.58
C GLY A 169 -10.09 23.54 14.58
N TYR A 170 -9.36 22.42 14.41
CA TYR A 170 -8.30 22.01 15.35
C TYR A 170 -7.20 23.06 15.50
N ARG A 171 -6.86 23.76 14.40
CA ARG A 171 -5.87 24.84 14.39
C ARG A 171 -6.21 25.95 15.38
N SER A 172 -7.49 26.29 15.48
CA SER A 172 -8.00 27.36 16.36
C SER A 172 -8.38 26.84 17.75
N ASN A 173 -8.78 25.57 17.87
CA ASN A 173 -9.20 24.98 19.13
C ASN A 173 -8.71 23.52 19.27
N ARG A 174 -7.67 23.31 20.08
CA ARG A 174 -7.07 21.99 20.35
C ARG A 174 -7.91 21.07 21.24
N SER A 175 -9.10 21.50 21.68
CA SER A 175 -10.07 20.62 22.33
C SER A 175 -10.94 19.84 21.34
N LYS A 176 -10.93 20.21 20.05
CA LYS A 176 -11.60 19.44 18.99
C LYS A 176 -10.90 18.11 18.79
N THR A 177 -11.68 17.04 18.69
CA THR A 177 -11.16 15.67 18.55
C THR A 177 -11.87 14.84 17.49
N THR A 178 -12.93 15.35 16.85
CA THR A 178 -13.71 14.59 15.87
C THR A 178 -13.06 14.66 14.49
N CYS A 179 -12.80 13.51 13.85
CA CYS A 179 -12.40 13.47 12.44
C CYS A 179 -13.64 13.66 11.56
N ASP A 180 -13.78 14.83 10.96
CA ASP A 180 -14.98 15.25 10.23
C ASP A 180 -14.69 15.95 8.89
N GLU A 181 -13.42 16.29 8.62
CA GLU A 181 -12.99 16.88 7.34
C GLU A 181 -12.34 15.79 6.47
N ARG A 182 -13.17 14.98 5.79
CA ARG A 182 -12.69 13.92 4.91
C ARG A 182 -12.10 14.48 3.62
N ASN A 183 -10.92 14.02 3.26
CA ASN A 183 -10.38 14.21 1.91
C ASN A 183 -10.84 13.06 1.02
N GLU A 184 -11.71 13.34 0.06
CA GLU A 184 -12.35 12.34 -0.83
C GLU A 184 -11.39 11.78 -1.91
N MET A 185 -10.11 12.17 -1.92
CA MET A 185 -9.13 11.55 -2.82
C MET A 185 -9.05 10.05 -2.59
N VAL A 186 -8.90 9.30 -3.67
CA VAL A 186 -8.71 7.86 -3.65
C VAL A 186 -7.44 7.54 -4.43
N TYR A 187 -6.60 6.70 -3.82
CA TYR A 187 -5.37 6.21 -4.42
C TYR A 187 -5.39 4.69 -4.45
N THR A 188 -4.76 4.09 -5.47
CA THR A 188 -4.78 2.64 -5.67
C THR A 188 -4.15 1.87 -4.51
N TYR A 189 -3.06 2.37 -3.93
CA TYR A 189 -2.38 1.74 -2.80
C TYR A 189 -3.20 1.65 -1.50
N ASN A 190 -4.05 2.65 -1.22
CA ASN A 190 -4.99 2.66 -0.08
C ASN A 190 -6.06 1.57 -0.19
N GLN A 191 -6.16 0.89 -1.35
CA GLN A 191 -7.06 -0.24 -1.53
C GLN A 191 -6.33 -1.58 -1.43
N GLY A 192 -5.01 -1.56 -1.47
CA GLY A 192 -4.15 -2.73 -1.50
C GLY A 192 -3.61 -3.11 -0.14
N VAL A 193 -2.97 -2.17 0.57
CA VAL A 193 -2.18 -2.45 1.79
C VAL A 193 -2.98 -3.25 2.81
N ILE A 194 -4.23 -2.85 3.04
CA ILE A 194 -5.10 -3.51 4.01
C ILE A 194 -5.43 -4.98 3.66
N LEU A 195 -5.32 -5.39 2.39
CA LEU A 195 -5.65 -6.76 1.97
C LEU A 195 -4.72 -7.79 2.64
N SER A 196 -3.41 -7.54 2.66
CA SER A 196 -2.50 -8.45 3.36
C SER A 196 -2.69 -8.40 4.86
N GLY A 197 -2.98 -7.22 5.43
CA GLY A 197 -3.31 -7.08 6.85
C GLY A 197 -4.54 -7.88 7.25
N LEU A 198 -5.58 -7.90 6.41
CA LEU A 198 -6.80 -8.69 6.65
C LEU A 198 -6.56 -10.19 6.52
N ARG A 199 -5.74 -10.62 5.56
CA ARG A 199 -5.30 -12.03 5.48
C ARG A 199 -4.57 -12.44 6.76
N ASP A 200 -3.66 -11.61 7.24
CA ASP A 200 -2.84 -11.94 8.41
C ASP A 200 -3.68 -11.88 9.69
N LEU A 201 -4.65 -10.96 9.80
CA LEU A 201 -5.65 -10.99 10.87
C LEU A 201 -6.50 -12.26 10.85
N PHE A 202 -6.91 -12.75 9.68
CA PHE A 202 -7.56 -14.04 9.55
C PHE A 202 -6.64 -15.18 10.02
N ALA A 203 -5.39 -15.22 9.57
CA ALA A 203 -4.43 -16.24 9.96
C ALA A 203 -4.17 -16.25 11.48
N ALA A 204 -4.15 -15.08 12.11
CA ALA A 204 -3.91 -14.93 13.55
C ALA A 204 -5.13 -15.27 14.43
N THR A 205 -6.35 -15.14 13.92
CA THR A 205 -7.59 -15.20 14.74
C THR A 205 -8.59 -16.27 14.31
N GLY A 206 -8.49 -16.79 13.09
CA GLY A 206 -9.48 -17.65 12.46
C GLY A 206 -10.79 -16.95 12.05
N ASN A 207 -10.91 -15.63 12.22
CA ASN A 207 -12.15 -14.90 11.92
C ASN A 207 -12.31 -14.64 10.41
N ALA A 208 -13.21 -15.40 9.76
CA ALA A 208 -13.49 -15.30 8.32
C ALA A 208 -14.11 -13.96 7.86
N ALA A 209 -14.56 -13.10 8.79
CA ALA A 209 -15.04 -11.76 8.45
C ALA A 209 -13.96 -10.93 7.75
N TYR A 210 -12.70 -11.04 8.18
CA TYR A 210 -11.58 -10.32 7.57
C TYR A 210 -11.39 -10.64 6.08
N LEU A 211 -11.51 -11.92 5.71
CA LEU A 211 -11.46 -12.35 4.30
C LEU A 211 -12.67 -11.81 3.52
N SER A 212 -13.84 -11.81 4.15
CA SER A 212 -15.08 -11.31 3.53
C SER A 212 -14.99 -9.81 3.24
N ASP A 213 -14.50 -9.02 4.20
CA ASP A 213 -14.30 -7.58 4.05
C ASP A 213 -13.28 -7.27 2.95
N ALA A 214 -12.19 -8.04 2.87
CA ALA A 214 -11.18 -7.91 1.80
C ALA A 214 -11.79 -8.18 0.41
N PHE A 215 -12.59 -9.24 0.25
CA PHE A 215 -13.26 -9.51 -1.03
C PHE A 215 -14.29 -8.44 -1.42
N VAL A 216 -15.01 -7.85 -0.45
CA VAL A 216 -15.89 -6.71 -0.71
C VAL A 216 -15.09 -5.52 -1.25
N LEU A 217 -13.95 -5.20 -0.63
CA LEU A 217 -13.08 -4.13 -1.09
C LEU A 217 -12.55 -4.41 -2.51
N ILE A 218 -12.04 -5.62 -2.78
CA ILE A 218 -11.54 -6.01 -4.09
C ILE A 218 -12.64 -5.86 -5.16
N ALA A 219 -13.86 -6.31 -4.88
CA ALA A 219 -14.98 -6.16 -5.80
C ALA A 219 -15.31 -4.69 -6.10
N ASN A 220 -15.23 -3.82 -5.09
CA ASN A 220 -15.40 -2.37 -5.27
C ASN A 220 -14.28 -1.76 -6.11
N VAL A 221 -13.02 -2.16 -5.90
CA VAL A 221 -11.88 -1.73 -6.74
C VAL A 221 -12.07 -2.16 -8.19
N VAL A 222 -12.41 -3.43 -8.44
CA VAL A 222 -12.67 -3.95 -9.79
C VAL A 222 -13.75 -3.12 -10.48
N ARG A 223 -14.86 -2.83 -9.79
CA ARG A 223 -15.93 -1.95 -10.29
C ARG A 223 -15.43 -0.53 -10.57
N ALA A 224 -14.60 0.03 -9.69
CA ALA A 224 -14.04 1.37 -9.80
C ALA A 224 -12.98 1.51 -10.91
N THR A 225 -12.46 0.41 -11.46
CA THR A 225 -11.69 0.42 -12.72
C THR A 225 -12.57 0.54 -13.97
N GLY A 226 -13.90 0.53 -13.81
CA GLY A 226 -14.86 0.46 -14.91
C GLY A 226 -14.91 -0.92 -15.56
N TRP A 227 -14.59 -1.99 -14.83
CA TRP A 227 -14.71 -3.37 -15.34
C TRP A 227 -16.13 -3.65 -15.86
N GLY A 228 -16.23 -4.19 -17.06
CA GLY A 228 -17.50 -4.42 -17.76
C GLY A 228 -18.05 -3.20 -18.52
N ARG A 229 -17.52 -1.99 -18.32
CA ARG A 229 -17.88 -0.78 -19.08
C ARG A 229 -16.99 -0.62 -20.31
N LYS A 230 -17.57 -0.15 -21.42
CA LYS A 230 -16.87 0.08 -22.71
C LYS A 230 -16.92 1.54 -23.17
N ASP A 231 -17.24 2.46 -22.26
CA ASP A 231 -17.39 3.89 -22.53
C ASP A 231 -16.08 4.68 -22.32
N GLY A 232 -15.05 4.03 -21.77
CA GLY A 232 -13.75 4.65 -21.50
C GLY A 232 -13.76 5.77 -20.47
N LYS A 233 -14.88 5.99 -19.79
CA LYS A 233 -15.04 7.02 -18.77
C LYS A 233 -14.31 6.63 -17.49
N TRP A 234 -13.83 7.64 -16.77
CA TRP A 234 -13.31 7.48 -15.41
C TRP A 234 -14.38 6.90 -14.48
N ALA A 235 -14.01 5.90 -13.69
CA ALA A 235 -14.90 5.17 -12.78
C ALA A 235 -14.47 5.27 -11.30
N GLY A 236 -13.50 6.12 -10.98
CA GLY A 236 -13.01 6.40 -9.62
C GLY A 236 -11.58 5.89 -9.36
N LEU A 237 -11.24 4.71 -9.89
CA LEU A 237 -9.89 4.11 -9.83
C LEU A 237 -9.50 3.48 -11.17
N GLY A 238 -9.87 4.18 -12.25
CA GLY A 238 -9.52 3.83 -13.60
C GLY A 238 -10.68 3.75 -14.57
N ARG A 239 -10.41 3.10 -15.70
CA ARG A 239 -11.30 3.09 -16.87
C ARG A 239 -11.04 1.84 -17.71
N ASN A 240 -12.08 1.37 -18.41
CA ASN A 240 -12.02 0.18 -19.26
C ASN A 240 -11.45 -1.06 -18.55
N GLY A 241 -11.69 -1.20 -17.25
CA GLY A 241 -11.19 -2.32 -16.45
C GLY A 241 -9.71 -2.25 -16.07
N VAL A 242 -9.03 -1.14 -16.38
CA VAL A 242 -7.60 -0.95 -16.08
C VAL A 242 -7.48 -0.06 -14.85
N LEU A 243 -6.75 -0.55 -13.85
CA LEU A 243 -6.42 0.17 -12.62
C LEU A 243 -5.53 1.37 -12.96
N GLU A 244 -5.90 2.53 -12.44
CA GLU A 244 -5.27 3.81 -12.78
C GLU A 244 -5.45 4.79 -11.61
N ASP A 245 -4.39 5.54 -11.28
CA ASP A 245 -4.47 6.68 -10.37
C ASP A 245 -4.84 7.95 -11.17
N PHE A 246 -5.54 8.90 -10.54
CA PHE A 246 -6.05 10.08 -11.22
C PHE A 246 -4.97 10.89 -11.98
N CYS A 247 -3.74 10.85 -11.48
CA CYS A 247 -2.59 11.55 -12.07
C CYS A 247 -2.04 10.90 -13.35
N ASP A 248 -2.35 9.63 -13.62
CA ASP A 248 -1.75 8.85 -14.72
C ASP A 248 -2.03 9.50 -16.08
N ALA A 249 -3.31 9.80 -16.34
CA ALA A 249 -3.75 10.31 -17.62
C ALA A 249 -3.16 11.68 -17.96
N ARG A 250 -3.05 12.54 -16.94
CA ARG A 250 -2.43 13.86 -17.10
C ARG A 250 -0.91 13.80 -17.12
N GLY A 251 -0.31 12.68 -16.69
CA GLY A 251 1.14 12.54 -16.56
C GLY A 251 1.69 13.40 -15.41
N THR A 252 0.89 13.63 -14.38
CA THR A 252 1.17 14.52 -13.25
C THR A 252 1.61 13.77 -11.99
N CYS A 253 1.73 12.44 -12.07
CA CYS A 253 2.14 11.64 -10.92
C CYS A 253 3.54 12.05 -10.43
N ASN A 254 3.64 12.31 -9.13
CA ASN A 254 4.92 12.47 -8.46
C ASN A 254 5.63 11.10 -8.37
N GLN A 255 6.77 11.04 -7.68
CA GLN A 255 7.52 9.80 -7.52
C GLN A 255 6.70 8.70 -6.82
N ASP A 256 6.01 9.05 -5.74
CA ASP A 256 5.17 8.13 -4.98
C ASP A 256 4.02 7.58 -5.83
N GLY A 257 3.31 8.46 -6.55
CA GLY A 257 2.18 8.11 -7.41
C GLY A 257 2.52 7.00 -8.41
N GLN A 258 3.73 7.02 -8.95
CA GLN A 258 4.22 6.00 -9.87
C GLN A 258 4.37 4.59 -9.27
N THR A 259 4.40 4.48 -7.93
CA THR A 259 4.52 3.21 -7.20
C THR A 259 3.16 2.65 -6.74
N PHE A 260 2.12 3.48 -6.65
CA PHE A 260 0.87 3.12 -5.96
C PHE A 260 0.17 1.89 -6.54
N LYS A 261 0.06 1.80 -7.87
CA LYS A 261 -0.48 0.61 -8.54
C LYS A 261 0.33 -0.63 -8.20
N GLY A 262 1.65 -0.50 -8.14
CA GLY A 262 2.54 -1.60 -7.80
C GLY A 262 2.27 -2.17 -6.42
N VAL A 263 2.18 -1.28 -5.44
CA VAL A 263 1.81 -1.63 -4.05
C VAL A 263 0.49 -2.41 -4.03
N PHE A 264 -0.53 -1.94 -4.74
CA PHE A 264 -1.81 -2.66 -4.81
C PHE A 264 -1.65 -4.12 -5.24
N TRP A 265 -0.91 -4.38 -6.32
CA TRP A 265 -0.72 -5.75 -6.82
C TRP A 265 0.10 -6.62 -5.87
N HIS A 266 1.11 -6.06 -5.19
CA HIS A 266 1.87 -6.81 -4.19
C HIS A 266 0.98 -7.34 -3.07
N HIS A 267 0.11 -6.49 -2.53
CA HIS A 267 -0.80 -6.88 -1.45
C HIS A 267 -1.95 -7.77 -1.92
N LEU A 268 -2.47 -7.58 -3.15
CA LEU A 268 -3.46 -8.48 -3.72
C LEU A 268 -2.90 -9.90 -3.92
N VAL A 269 -1.67 -10.01 -4.42
CA VAL A 269 -0.98 -11.31 -4.56
C VAL A 269 -0.75 -11.94 -3.20
N ALA A 270 -0.31 -11.16 -2.20
CA ALA A 270 -0.13 -11.66 -0.84
C ALA A 270 -1.46 -12.18 -0.25
N PHE A 271 -2.55 -11.44 -0.43
CA PHE A 271 -3.90 -11.85 -0.01
C PHE A 271 -4.32 -13.18 -0.65
N CYS A 272 -4.15 -13.33 -1.96
CA CYS A 272 -4.58 -14.51 -2.71
C CYS A 272 -3.62 -15.72 -2.68
N ARG A 273 -2.55 -15.67 -1.87
CA ARG A 273 -1.75 -16.88 -1.60
C ARG A 273 -2.62 -17.91 -0.86
N PRO A 274 -2.38 -19.23 -1.07
CA PRO A 274 -3.04 -20.28 -0.29
C PRO A 274 -2.99 -20.00 1.22
N LEU A 275 -4.06 -20.30 1.94
CA LEU A 275 -4.15 -20.02 3.38
C LEU A 275 -3.37 -21.06 4.21
N GLY A 276 -3.08 -22.23 3.62
CA GLY A 276 -2.40 -23.32 4.30
C GLY A 276 -3.34 -24.17 5.17
N LEU A 277 -4.65 -24.02 5.00
CA LEU A 277 -5.68 -24.74 5.73
C LEU A 277 -6.14 -25.94 4.90
N GLN A 278 -5.28 -26.96 4.79
CA GLN A 278 -5.53 -28.14 3.94
C GLN A 278 -6.90 -28.76 4.21
N GLY A 279 -7.78 -28.75 3.19
CA GLY A 279 -9.12 -29.36 3.25
C GLY A 279 -10.18 -28.55 4.01
N GLY A 280 -9.90 -27.31 4.41
CA GLY A 280 -10.88 -26.44 5.09
C GLY A 280 -11.79 -25.70 4.11
N ALA A 281 -13.08 -25.58 4.44
CA ALA A 281 -14.05 -24.81 3.63
C ALA A 281 -13.60 -23.36 3.34
N SER A 282 -12.90 -22.72 4.30
CA SER A 282 -12.33 -21.38 4.09
C SER A 282 -11.23 -21.35 3.03
N GLU A 283 -10.40 -22.40 2.93
CA GLU A 283 -9.37 -22.52 1.88
C GLU A 283 -10.00 -22.61 0.50
N GLU A 284 -11.00 -23.49 0.35
CA GLU A 284 -11.68 -23.71 -0.93
C GLU A 284 -12.41 -22.44 -1.39
N VAL A 285 -13.22 -21.83 -0.53
CA VAL A 285 -13.97 -20.61 -0.85
C VAL A 285 -13.02 -19.45 -1.18
N HIS A 286 -11.94 -19.28 -0.41
CA HIS A 286 -10.95 -18.25 -0.66
C HIS A 286 -10.25 -18.48 -2.01
N GLY A 287 -9.80 -19.71 -2.28
CA GLY A 287 -9.15 -20.09 -3.53
C GLY A 287 -10.05 -19.85 -4.75
N GLN A 288 -11.31 -20.25 -4.69
CA GLN A 288 -12.28 -20.02 -5.77
C GLN A 288 -12.51 -18.52 -6.04
N LYS A 289 -12.68 -17.71 -5.00
CA LYS A 289 -12.85 -16.25 -5.14
C LYS A 289 -11.61 -15.57 -5.70
N CYS A 290 -10.41 -16.00 -5.31
CA CYS A 290 -9.17 -15.50 -5.89
C CYS A 290 -9.02 -15.89 -7.36
N LYS A 291 -9.35 -17.14 -7.74
CA LYS A 291 -9.37 -17.57 -9.15
C LYS A 291 -10.32 -16.73 -10.00
N ALA A 292 -11.48 -16.34 -9.47
CA ALA A 292 -12.44 -15.50 -10.19
C ALA A 292 -11.89 -14.12 -10.60
N LEU A 293 -10.81 -13.64 -9.95
CA LEU A 293 -10.15 -12.38 -10.32
C LEU A 293 -9.19 -12.52 -11.50
N MET A 294 -8.84 -13.75 -11.92
CA MET A 294 -7.80 -14.03 -12.91
C MET A 294 -7.99 -13.20 -14.19
N GLU A 295 -9.21 -13.14 -14.73
CA GLU A 295 -9.48 -12.40 -15.98
C GLU A 295 -9.12 -10.92 -15.85
N TRP A 296 -9.48 -10.29 -14.73
CA TRP A 296 -9.19 -8.89 -14.45
C TRP A 296 -7.68 -8.66 -14.21
N VAL A 297 -7.00 -9.56 -13.52
CA VAL A 297 -5.54 -9.48 -13.30
C VAL A 297 -4.79 -9.59 -14.64
N VAL A 298 -5.12 -10.59 -15.46
CA VAL A 298 -4.54 -10.78 -16.80
C VAL A 298 -4.82 -9.58 -17.69
N TRP A 299 -6.01 -8.97 -17.59
CA TRP A 299 -6.36 -7.77 -18.35
C TRP A 299 -5.46 -6.58 -18.01
N ASN A 300 -5.22 -6.34 -16.72
CA ASN A 300 -4.34 -5.27 -16.25
C ASN A 300 -2.88 -5.51 -16.64
N ALA A 301 -2.38 -6.75 -16.50
CA ALA A 301 -1.03 -7.10 -16.92
C ALA A 301 -0.83 -6.89 -18.43
N LYS A 302 -1.80 -7.28 -19.26
CA LYS A 302 -1.79 -7.02 -20.70
C LYS A 302 -1.84 -5.53 -21.04
N ALA A 303 -2.48 -4.70 -20.22
CA ALA A 303 -2.48 -3.26 -20.39
C ALA A 303 -1.10 -2.67 -20.06
N ALA A 304 -0.53 -3.03 -18.90
CA ALA A 304 0.81 -2.61 -18.48
C ALA A 304 1.89 -3.02 -19.50
N LEU A 305 1.86 -4.27 -19.99
CA LEU A 305 2.83 -4.80 -20.96
C LEU A 305 2.88 -4.01 -22.27
N ARG A 306 1.77 -3.38 -22.68
CA ARG A 306 1.69 -2.54 -23.90
C ARG A 306 2.35 -1.17 -23.74
N THR A 307 2.59 -0.72 -22.51
CA THR A 307 3.27 0.55 -22.24
C THR A 307 4.78 0.45 -22.35
N ARG A 308 5.32 -0.75 -22.56
CA ARG A 308 6.77 -0.95 -22.60
C ARG A 308 7.40 -0.26 -23.80
N ASP A 309 8.53 0.39 -23.58
CA ASP A 309 9.36 0.90 -24.68
C ASP A 309 10.18 -0.23 -25.32
N ARG A 310 10.98 0.12 -26.34
CA ARG A 310 11.89 -0.82 -27.02
C ARG A 310 12.96 -1.45 -26.11
N ARG A 311 13.21 -0.86 -24.93
CA ARG A 311 14.13 -1.38 -23.92
C ARG A 311 13.40 -2.22 -22.85
N GLY A 312 12.09 -2.45 -23.01
CA GLY A 312 11.28 -3.23 -22.08
C GLY A 312 10.87 -2.47 -20.81
N ARG A 313 11.09 -1.15 -20.73
CA ARG A 313 10.76 -0.35 -19.54
C ARG A 313 9.27 -0.02 -19.52
N PHE A 314 8.60 -0.28 -18.40
CA PHE A 314 7.17 -0.01 -18.26
C PHE A 314 6.86 1.48 -18.14
N GLY A 315 5.72 1.88 -18.71
CA GLY A 315 5.15 3.20 -18.58
C GLY A 315 4.08 3.29 -17.48
N GLU A 316 3.76 4.52 -17.09
CA GLU A 316 2.83 4.79 -15.99
C GLU A 316 1.36 4.58 -16.40
N TRP A 317 0.95 5.16 -17.53
CA TRP A 317 -0.46 5.20 -17.93
C TRP A 317 -0.88 3.96 -18.74
N TRP A 318 -1.36 2.92 -18.06
CA TRP A 318 -1.66 1.62 -18.67
C TRP A 318 -2.88 1.61 -19.59
N SER A 319 -3.84 2.53 -19.37
CA SER A 319 -5.05 2.63 -20.20
C SER A 319 -4.87 3.47 -21.48
N ALA A 320 -3.70 4.10 -21.67
CA ALA A 320 -3.41 5.05 -22.75
C ALA A 320 -3.69 4.51 -24.16
N ALA A 321 -3.31 3.26 -24.43
CA ALA A 321 -3.46 2.64 -25.76
C ALA A 321 -4.92 2.36 -26.16
N ARG A 322 -5.87 2.57 -25.25
CA ARG A 322 -7.31 2.33 -25.45
C ARG A 322 -8.11 3.62 -25.60
N ARG A 323 -7.43 4.75 -25.77
CA ARG A 323 -8.01 6.09 -25.93
C ARG A 323 -8.72 6.31 -27.27
N SER A 324 -8.43 5.52 -28.31
CA SER A 324 -8.98 5.69 -29.67
C SER A 324 -10.50 5.53 -29.79
N ASN A 325 -11.18 5.08 -28.73
CA ASN A 325 -12.64 4.91 -28.69
C ASN A 325 -13.36 5.97 -27.81
N LEU A 326 -12.67 6.99 -27.30
CA LEU A 326 -13.29 8.04 -26.49
C LEU A 326 -14.01 9.05 -27.39
N ALA A 327 -15.30 8.81 -27.64
CA ALA A 327 -16.21 9.84 -28.11
C ALA A 327 -16.36 10.91 -27.00
N GLY A 328 -15.89 12.13 -27.27
CA GLY A 328 -16.24 13.41 -26.66
C GLY A 328 -16.54 13.49 -25.15
N GLY A 329 -15.74 14.26 -24.41
CA GLY A 329 -16.15 14.82 -23.11
C GLY A 329 -15.03 15.05 -22.09
N ASP A 330 -13.94 14.28 -22.15
CA ASP A 330 -12.78 14.42 -21.25
C ASP A 330 -11.62 15.07 -22.02
N GLU A 331 -11.63 16.39 -22.18
CA GLU A 331 -10.68 17.13 -23.03
C GLU A 331 -9.19 16.88 -22.69
N GLU A 332 -8.87 16.45 -21.45
CA GLU A 332 -7.52 16.04 -21.04
C GLU A 332 -7.37 14.55 -20.71
N GLY A 333 -8.47 13.78 -20.65
CA GLY A 333 -8.48 12.34 -20.33
C GLY A 333 -8.30 11.98 -18.85
N GLY A 334 -8.35 12.96 -17.94
CA GLY A 334 -8.16 12.74 -16.49
C GLY A 334 -9.42 12.34 -15.71
N GLY A 335 -10.62 12.59 -16.24
CA GLY A 335 -11.87 12.51 -15.47
C GLY A 335 -12.03 13.67 -14.48
N VAL A 336 -13.11 13.60 -13.70
CA VAL A 336 -13.49 14.60 -12.67
C VAL A 336 -13.31 14.00 -11.28
N LEU A 337 -12.63 14.72 -10.39
CA LEU A 337 -12.52 14.34 -8.97
C LEU A 337 -13.86 14.60 -8.25
N PRO A 338 -14.20 13.80 -7.24
CA PRO A 338 -15.35 14.10 -6.39
C PRO A 338 -15.13 15.38 -5.59
N ASP A 339 -16.23 16.04 -5.21
CA ASP A 339 -16.19 17.21 -4.33
C ASP A 339 -15.46 16.88 -3.02
N GLY A 340 -14.60 17.79 -2.55
CA GLY A 340 -13.80 17.58 -1.34
C GLY A 340 -12.54 16.73 -1.54
N ALA A 341 -12.23 16.31 -2.75
CA ALA A 341 -10.99 15.59 -3.05
C ALA A 341 -9.84 16.58 -3.32
N VAL A 342 -8.76 16.47 -2.53
CA VAL A 342 -7.55 17.28 -2.63
C VAL A 342 -6.31 16.39 -2.82
N ASP A 343 -5.71 16.42 -4.01
CA ASP A 343 -4.53 15.61 -4.36
C ASP A 343 -3.22 16.23 -3.87
N TYR A 344 -3.03 16.33 -2.55
CA TYR A 344 -1.81 16.92 -2.00
C TYR A 344 -0.56 16.06 -2.27
N ARG A 345 -0.71 14.76 -2.55
CA ARG A 345 0.42 13.86 -2.89
C ARG A 345 1.09 14.33 -4.18
N ASN A 346 0.30 14.59 -5.22
CA ASN A 346 0.84 15.10 -6.48
C ASN A 346 1.01 16.63 -6.49
N TYR A 347 0.36 17.34 -5.58
CA TYR A 347 0.46 18.80 -5.43
C TYR A 347 0.82 19.22 -3.99
N PRO A 348 2.08 18.98 -3.54
CA PRO A 348 2.50 19.22 -2.15
C PRO A 348 2.45 20.69 -1.71
N ALA A 349 2.35 21.64 -2.65
CA ALA A 349 2.09 23.05 -2.34
C ALA A 349 0.79 23.24 -1.53
N LEU A 350 -0.18 22.33 -1.66
CA LEU A 350 -1.44 22.35 -0.92
C LEU A 350 -1.27 22.01 0.58
N LEU A 351 -0.11 21.48 0.99
CA LEU A 351 0.24 21.25 2.40
C LEU A 351 0.67 22.53 3.13
N ALA A 352 0.79 23.67 2.44
CA ALA A 352 1.21 24.94 3.07
C ALA A 352 0.31 25.32 4.25
N ASP A 353 -1.00 25.07 4.13
CA ASP A 353 -1.99 25.40 5.16
C ASP A 353 -1.96 24.44 6.37
N TRP A 354 -1.25 23.32 6.26
CA TRP A 354 -1.18 22.26 7.26
C TRP A 354 -0.01 22.44 8.24
N LYS A 355 0.87 23.41 7.98
CA LYS A 355 2.05 23.68 8.79
C LYS A 355 1.65 24.42 10.07
N LYS A 356 2.20 23.96 11.20
CA LYS A 356 1.90 24.49 12.53
C LYS A 356 2.40 25.93 12.71
N ASP A 357 3.47 26.33 12.01
CA ASP A 357 4.04 27.69 11.83
C ASP A 357 5.02 27.66 10.61
N GLU A 358 5.52 28.81 10.11
CA GLU A 358 6.31 29.03 8.86
C GLU A 358 7.60 28.19 8.63
N VAL A 359 7.87 27.18 9.45
CA VAL A 359 9.12 26.41 9.42
C VAL A 359 8.86 24.98 8.95
N ALA A 360 8.97 24.77 7.64
CA ALA A 360 9.55 23.58 7.00
C ALA A 360 9.35 23.69 5.49
N ARG A 361 10.42 23.99 4.74
CA ARG A 361 10.43 23.70 3.29
C ARG A 361 10.79 22.22 3.17
N GLU A 362 9.78 21.34 3.14
CA GLU A 362 9.99 20.02 2.56
C GLU A 362 10.30 20.21 1.08
N ASP A 363 11.25 19.41 0.58
CA ASP A 363 11.73 19.48 -0.78
C ASP A 363 10.56 19.18 -1.72
N VAL A 364 10.02 20.25 -2.32
CA VAL A 364 8.88 20.19 -3.21
C VAL A 364 9.34 19.45 -4.46
N SER A 365 9.09 18.14 -4.51
CA SER A 365 9.25 17.33 -5.72
C SER A 365 8.59 18.07 -6.88
N GLN A 366 9.42 18.65 -7.73
CA GLN A 366 8.94 19.50 -8.82
C GLN A 366 8.07 18.65 -9.74
N HIS A 367 6.85 19.12 -9.93
CA HIS A 367 5.92 18.60 -10.90
C HIS A 367 6.57 18.69 -12.29
N SER A 368 6.97 17.55 -12.86
CA SER A 368 7.50 17.52 -14.22
C SER A 368 6.30 17.66 -15.16
N THR A 369 6.19 18.76 -15.89
CA THR A 369 5.16 18.97 -16.92
C THR A 369 5.65 18.61 -18.31
N LYS A 370 6.69 17.74 -18.40
CA LYS A 370 7.32 17.40 -19.68
C LYS A 370 6.27 16.82 -20.65
N PRO A 371 6.14 17.41 -21.85
CA PRO A 371 5.23 16.90 -22.87
C PRO A 371 5.71 15.55 -23.40
N ALA A 372 4.81 14.82 -24.05
CA ALA A 372 5.13 13.51 -24.61
C ALA A 372 6.21 13.65 -25.70
N THR A 373 7.27 12.86 -25.62
CA THR A 373 8.18 12.69 -26.74
C THR A 373 7.56 11.68 -27.71
N SER A 374 7.58 12.00 -29.01
CA SER A 374 7.21 11.06 -30.10
C SER A 374 5.79 10.47 -30.04
N GLY A 375 4.83 11.12 -29.37
CA GLY A 375 3.46 10.63 -29.23
C GLY A 375 3.29 9.47 -28.25
N ASP A 376 4.34 9.06 -27.53
CA ASP A 376 4.27 8.05 -26.46
C ASP A 376 3.72 8.66 -25.17
N PRO A 377 2.50 8.33 -24.73
CA PRO A 377 1.89 8.92 -23.54
C PRO A 377 2.68 8.67 -22.26
N SER A 378 3.43 7.56 -22.18
CA SER A 378 4.23 7.18 -21.01
C SER A 378 5.58 7.90 -20.92
N SER A 379 5.90 8.77 -21.88
CA SER A 379 7.07 9.66 -21.82
C SER A 379 6.78 11.00 -21.12
N ARG A 380 5.51 11.30 -20.85
CA ARG A 380 5.10 12.52 -20.13
C ARG A 380 5.56 12.51 -18.68
N GLY A 381 5.63 13.70 -18.11
CA GLY A 381 5.88 13.87 -16.68
C GLY A 381 7.26 13.38 -16.27
N ARG A 382 7.30 12.49 -15.26
CA ARG A 382 8.55 11.82 -14.83
C ARG A 382 8.99 10.73 -15.81
N GLY A 383 8.15 10.35 -16.76
CA GLY A 383 8.42 9.31 -17.74
C GLY A 383 8.51 7.92 -17.11
N ARG A 384 9.36 7.07 -17.67
CA ARG A 384 9.61 5.71 -17.17
C ARG A 384 10.70 5.74 -16.11
N THR A 385 10.36 5.30 -14.91
CA THR A 385 11.23 5.34 -13.73
C THR A 385 11.38 3.94 -13.11
N VAL A 386 12.08 3.85 -11.98
CA VAL A 386 12.17 2.57 -11.23
C VAL A 386 10.81 2.21 -10.62
N GLU A 387 10.00 3.20 -10.25
CA GLU A 387 8.65 3.02 -9.72
C GLU A 387 7.70 2.50 -10.80
N THR A 388 7.70 3.09 -12.01
CA THR A 388 6.88 2.57 -13.12
C THR A 388 7.30 1.15 -13.51
N GLN A 389 8.60 0.85 -13.45
CA GLN A 389 9.14 -0.49 -13.68
C GLN A 389 8.68 -1.48 -12.59
N GLY A 390 8.76 -1.10 -11.32
CA GLY A 390 8.27 -1.89 -10.19
C GLY A 390 6.78 -2.18 -10.29
N SER A 391 5.97 -1.16 -10.57
CA SER A 391 4.54 -1.27 -10.80
C SER A 391 4.22 -2.23 -11.96
N GLY A 392 4.90 -2.09 -13.11
CA GLY A 392 4.70 -2.99 -14.24
C GLY A 392 5.10 -4.44 -13.95
N LEU A 393 6.21 -4.67 -13.24
CA LEU A 393 6.65 -6.01 -12.84
C LEU A 393 5.70 -6.64 -11.82
N SER A 394 5.15 -5.87 -10.88
CA SER A 394 4.22 -6.36 -9.87
C SER A 394 2.95 -6.97 -10.46
N VAL A 395 2.36 -6.33 -11.48
CA VAL A 395 1.13 -6.84 -12.13
C VAL A 395 1.42 -8.02 -13.06
N VAL A 396 2.61 -8.05 -13.68
CA VAL A 396 3.05 -9.23 -14.45
C VAL A 396 3.30 -10.42 -13.53
N ARG A 397 3.89 -10.20 -12.35
CA ARG A 397 4.00 -11.22 -11.31
C ARG A 397 2.61 -11.67 -10.86
N ALA A 398 1.69 -10.74 -10.60
CA ALA A 398 0.31 -11.08 -10.24
C ALA A 398 -0.34 -11.96 -11.30
N MET A 399 -0.22 -11.60 -12.59
CA MET A 399 -0.70 -12.45 -13.69
C MET A 399 -0.11 -13.86 -13.64
N TYR A 400 1.20 -13.99 -13.43
CA TYR A 400 1.86 -15.30 -13.34
C TYR A 400 1.32 -16.16 -12.18
N GLU A 401 1.19 -15.57 -10.98
CA GLU A 401 0.70 -16.28 -9.80
C GLU A 401 -0.78 -16.69 -9.97
N PHE A 402 -1.62 -15.82 -10.53
CA PHE A 402 -3.05 -16.12 -10.74
C PHE A 402 -3.28 -17.16 -11.85
N LEU A 403 -2.44 -17.19 -12.89
CA LEU A 403 -2.48 -18.26 -13.89
C LEU A 403 -2.13 -19.61 -13.24
N LYS A 404 -1.05 -19.66 -12.43
CA LYS A 404 -0.68 -20.87 -11.68
C LYS A 404 -1.76 -21.35 -10.71
N LEU A 405 -2.45 -20.43 -10.05
CA LEU A 405 -3.57 -20.78 -9.17
C LEU A 405 -4.70 -21.49 -9.94
N SER A 406 -4.88 -21.15 -11.22
CA SER A 406 -5.93 -21.71 -12.06
C SER A 406 -5.55 -23.05 -12.72
N GLU A 407 -4.25 -23.32 -12.91
CA GLU A 407 -3.72 -24.57 -13.49
C GLU A 407 -3.73 -25.76 -12.51
N LYS A 408 -3.64 -25.52 -11.19
CA LYS A 408 -3.46 -26.59 -10.18
C LYS A 408 -4.64 -27.56 -9.99
N GLU A 409 -5.74 -27.38 -10.71
CA GLU A 409 -6.97 -28.19 -10.59
C GLU A 409 -7.56 -28.64 -11.93
N SER A 410 -6.87 -28.42 -13.04
CA SER A 410 -7.15 -29.03 -14.36
C SER A 410 -6.22 -30.20 -14.62
#